data_AF-A0A2S6UC57-F1
#
_entry.id   AF-A0A2S6UC57-F1
#
_cell.length_a   1.000
_cell.length_b   1.000
_cell.length_c   1.000
_cell.angle_alpha   90.00
_cell.angle_beta   90.00
_cell.angle_gamma   90.00
#
_symmetry.space_group_name_H-M   'P 1'
#
loop_
_entity.id
_entity.type
_entity.pdbx_description
1 polymer ?
#
loop_
_entity_poly.entity_id
_entity_poly.type
_entity_poly.pdbx_seq_one_letter_code
_entity_poly.pdbx_strand_id
1 'polypeptide(L)' 'MNVSRENISSLKRLLKLEIDRAADRLIKVHGPKAVTHAAQKVDFALKKGNTADHIFWMRIASKVKSELPGRAS' A
#
# COMPACT_ATOMS: atom_id res chain seq x y z
N MET A 1 -25.54 13.02 6.40
CA MET A 1 -24.27 13.77 6.55
C MET A 1 -23.78 14.17 5.17
N ASN A 2 -23.62 15.47 4.89
CA ASN A 2 -23.13 15.94 3.59
C ASN A 2 -21.60 16.00 3.66
N VAL A 3 -20.90 15.07 3.01
CA VAL A 3 -19.42 15.06 2.99
C VAL A 3 -18.95 16.07 1.95
N SER A 4 -18.23 17.11 2.38
CA SER A 4 -17.71 18.12 1.44
C SER A 4 -16.67 17.51 0.50
N ARG A 5 -16.57 18.06 -0.73
CA ARG A 5 -15.53 17.65 -1.69
C ARG A 5 -14.13 17.84 -1.13
N GLU A 6 -13.93 18.85 -0.31
CA GLU A 6 -12.67 19.14 0.39
C GLU A 6 -12.31 18.02 1.36
N ASN A 7 -13.27 17.52 2.13
CA ASN A 7 -13.05 16.40 3.05
C ASN A 7 -12.64 15.12 2.30
N ILE A 8 -13.28 14.84 1.15
CA ILE A 8 -12.91 13.70 0.29
C ILE A 8 -11.48 13.86 -0.25
N SER A 9 -11.11 15.06 -0.70
CA SER A 9 -9.77 15.35 -1.20
C SER A 9 -8.70 15.13 -0.12
N SER A 10 -8.95 15.64 1.08
CA SER A 10 -8.08 15.47 2.24
C SER A 10 -7.91 14.00 2.62
N LEU A 11 -8.98 13.22 2.64
CA LEU A 11 -8.93 11.78 2.90
C LEU A 11 -8.13 11.02 1.83
N LYS A 12 -8.31 11.36 0.55
CA LYS A 12 -7.51 10.77 -0.54
C LYS A 12 -6.02 11.05 -0.37
N ARG A 13 -5.66 12.27 0.03
CA ARG A 13 -4.26 12.65 0.29
C ARG A 13 -3.69 11.88 1.48
N LEU A 14 -4.44 11.75 2.58
CA LEU A 14 -4.02 10.97 3.75
C LEU A 14 -3.84 9.49 3.41
N LEU A 15 -4.77 8.90 2.65
CA LEU A 15 -4.65 7.51 2.21
C LEU A 15 -3.42 7.29 1.34
N LYS A 16 -3.12 8.23 0.42
CA LYS A 16 -1.89 8.16 -0.39
C LYS A 16 -0.64 8.19 0.48
N LEU A 17 -0.57 9.12 1.43
CA LEU A 17 0.56 9.24 2.36
C LEU A 17 0.76 7.96 3.17
N GLU A 18 -0.31 7.33 3.60
CA GLU A 18 -0.22 6.08 4.37
C GLU A 18 0.28 4.91 3.51
N ILE A 19 -0.16 4.81 2.25
CA ILE A 19 0.36 3.83 1.29
C ILE A 19 1.86 4.06 1.05
N ASP A 20 2.28 5.30 0.83
CA ASP A 20 3.68 5.65 0.61
C ASP A 20 4.54 5.25 1.82
N ARG A 21 4.08 5.55 3.05
CA ARG A 21 4.77 5.16 4.30
C ARG A 21 4.81 3.66 4.52
N ALA A 22 3.71 2.96 4.25
CA ALA A 22 3.66 1.52 4.39
C ALA A 22 4.64 0.83 3.44
N ALA A 23 4.68 1.26 2.17
CA ALA A 23 5.64 0.76 1.19
C ALA A 23 7.10 1.02 1.61
N ASP A 24 7.40 2.24 2.06
CA ASP A 24 8.73 2.62 2.57
C ASP A 24 9.18 1.71 3.74
N ARG A 25 8.31 1.50 4.73
CA ARG A 25 8.60 0.60 5.86
C ARG A 25 8.80 -0.83 5.40
N LEU A 26 7.97 -1.31 4.46
CA LEU A 26 8.07 -2.66 3.95
C LEU A 26 9.41 -2.90 3.25
N ILE A 27 9.85 -1.94 2.43
CA ILE A 27 11.16 -1.98 1.77
C ILE A 27 12.29 -1.94 2.82
N LYS A 28 12.21 -1.06 3.82
CA LYS A 28 13.24 -0.96 4.87
C LYS A 28 13.39 -2.24 5.68
N VAL A 29 12.29 -2.91 6.02
CA VAL A 29 12.31 -4.13 6.86
C VAL A 29 12.65 -5.37 6.05
N HIS A 30 12.08 -5.53 4.86
CA HIS A 30 12.19 -6.77 4.08
C HIS A 30 13.19 -6.69 2.93
N GLY A 31 13.71 -5.51 2.61
CA GLY A 31 14.67 -5.29 1.52
C GLY A 31 14.18 -5.88 0.21
N PRO A 32 15.00 -6.68 -0.49
CA PRO A 32 14.60 -7.35 -1.74
C PRO A 32 13.34 -8.23 -1.63
N LYS A 33 13.03 -8.75 -0.44
CA LYS A 33 11.85 -9.61 -0.21
C LYS A 33 10.54 -8.83 -0.02
N ALA A 34 10.59 -7.50 -0.02
CA ALA A 34 9.42 -6.64 0.18
C ALA A 34 8.32 -6.90 -0.87
N VAL A 35 8.68 -7.07 -2.14
CA VAL A 35 7.71 -7.36 -3.22
C VAL A 35 6.94 -8.65 -2.94
N THR A 36 7.66 -9.72 -2.59
CA THR A 36 7.05 -11.01 -2.27
C THR A 36 6.16 -10.93 -1.04
N HIS A 37 6.59 -10.22 0.01
CA HIS A 37 5.77 -10.06 1.21
C HIS A 37 4.48 -9.28 0.93
N ALA A 38 4.55 -8.20 0.15
CA ALA A 38 3.36 -7.43 -0.23
C ALA A 38 2.38 -8.29 -1.04
N ALA A 39 2.87 -9.08 -2.00
CA ALA A 39 2.04 -10.00 -2.79
C ALA A 39 1.33 -11.04 -1.90
N GLN A 40 2.03 -11.63 -0.93
CA GLN A 40 1.43 -12.57 0.02
C GLN A 40 0.30 -11.94 0.83
N LYS A 41 0.42 -10.65 1.20
CA LYS A 41 -0.64 -9.93 1.92
C LYS A 41 -1.85 -9.65 1.03
N VAL A 42 -1.64 -9.32 -0.25
CA VAL A 42 -2.71 -9.19 -1.25
C VAL A 42 -3.53 -10.47 -1.35
N ASP A 43 -2.85 -11.61 -1.49
CA ASP A 43 -3.49 -12.93 -1.61
C ASP A 43 -4.22 -13.33 -0.33
N PHE A 44 -3.61 -13.04 0.83
CA PHE A 44 -4.22 -13.32 2.12
C PHE A 44 -5.52 -12.53 2.32
N ALA A 45 -5.51 -11.23 2.01
CA ALA A 45 -6.71 -10.39 2.11
C ALA A 45 -7.82 -10.85 1.17
N LEU A 46 -7.47 -11.27 -0.05
CA LEU A 46 -8.41 -11.84 -1.01
C LEU A 46 -9.05 -13.13 -0.48
N LYS A 47 -8.25 -14.07 0.03
CA LYS A 47 -8.74 -15.34 0.59
C LYS A 47 -9.66 -15.15 1.80
N LYS A 48 -9.45 -14.08 2.58
CA LYS A 48 -10.30 -13.71 3.72
C LYS A 48 -11.57 -12.96 3.32
N GLY A 49 -11.75 -12.63 2.04
CA GLY A 49 -12.88 -11.83 1.56
C GLY A 49 -12.83 -10.37 2.04
N ASN A 50 -11.68 -9.88 2.51
CA ASN A 50 -11.54 -8.50 2.96
C ASN A 50 -11.16 -7.60 1.77
N THR A 51 -12.19 -7.11 1.07
CA THR A 51 -12.02 -6.27 -0.13
C THR A 51 -11.25 -4.98 0.14
N ALA A 52 -11.48 -4.32 1.28
CA ALA A 52 -10.81 -3.08 1.62
C ALA A 52 -9.31 -3.29 1.81
N ASP A 53 -8.92 -4.31 2.58
CA ASP A 53 -7.52 -4.67 2.78
C ASP A 53 -6.88 -5.16 1.48
N HIS A 54 -7.62 -5.91 0.66
CA HIS A 54 -7.11 -6.37 -0.63
C HIS A 54 -6.72 -5.20 -1.54
N ILE A 55 -7.61 -4.21 -1.68
CA ILE A 55 -7.34 -3.00 -2.45
C ILE A 55 -6.16 -2.21 -1.84
N PHE A 56 -6.11 -2.11 -0.52
CA PHE A 56 -5.03 -1.40 0.18
C PHE A 56 -3.67 -2.06 -0.08
N TRP A 57 -3.57 -3.38 0.10
CA TRP A 57 -2.36 -4.15 -0.15
C TRP A 57 -1.96 -4.16 -1.62
N MET A 58 -2.93 -4.14 -2.56
CA MET A 58 -2.61 -4.00 -3.99
C MET A 58 -1.88 -2.70 -4.28
N ARG A 59 -2.33 -1.59 -3.68
CA ARG A 59 -1.68 -0.27 -3.86
C ARG A 59 -0.30 -0.25 -3.24
N ILE A 60 -0.13 -0.82 -2.05
CA ILE A 60 1.18 -0.97 -1.41
C ILE A 60 2.11 -1.83 -2.27
N ALA A 61 1.66 -2.97 -2.77
CA ALA A 61 2.48 -3.86 -3.59
C ALA A 61 2.95 -3.17 -4.89
N SER A 62 2.05 -2.42 -5.55
CA SER A 62 2.40 -1.61 -6.72
C SER A 62 3.47 -0.57 -6.39
N LYS A 63 3.32 0.12 -5.25
CA LYS A 63 4.25 1.14 -4.77
C LYS A 63 5.62 0.56 -4.39
N VAL A 64 5.64 -0.60 -3.72
CA VAL A 64 6.89 -1.31 -3.39
C VAL A 64 7.62 -1.72 -4.66
N LYS A 65 6.89 -2.27 -5.65
CA LYS A 65 7.47 -2.68 -6.94
C LYS A 65 8.11 -1.52 -7.71
N SER A 66 7.54 -0.31 -7.63
CA SER A 66 8.10 0.86 -8.31
C SER A 66 9.29 1.48 -7.59
N GLU A 67 9.31 1.48 -6.24
CA GLU A 67 10.36 2.16 -5.48
C GLU A 67 11.56 1.28 -5.12
N LEU A 68 11.38 -0.03 -4.99
CA LEU A 68 12.44 -0.94 -4.56
C LEU A 68 13.72 -0.87 -5.44
N PRO A 69 13.64 -0.81 -6.79
CA PRO A 69 14.84 -0.74 -7.63
C PRO A 69 15.73 0.47 -7.34
N GLY A 70 15.13 1.63 -7.04
CA GLY A 70 15.87 2.87 -6.74
C GLY A 70 16.45 2.94 -5.32
N ARG A 71 16.22 1.91 -4.51
CA ARG A 71 16.66 1.82 -3.10
C ARG A 71 17.59 0.62 -2.83
N ALA A 72 17.75 -0.25 -3.82
CA ALA A 72 18.66 -1.40 -3.77
C ALA A 72 20.06 -1.06 -4.32
N SER A 73 20.37 0.23 -4.46
CA SER A 73 21.66 0.79 -4.90
C SER A 73 22.49 1.26 -3.72
#